data_AF-A0A9D4G3P1-F1
#
_entry.id   AF-A0A9D4G3P1-F1
#
_cell.length_a   1.000
_cell.length_b   1.000
_cell.length_c   1.000
_cell.angle_alpha   90.00
_cell.angle_beta   90.00
_cell.angle_gamma   90.00
#
_symmetry.space_group_name_H-M   'P 1'
#
loop_
_entity.id
_entity.type
_entity.pdbx_description
1 polymer ?
#
loop_
_entity_poly.entity_id
_entity_poly.type
_entity_poly.pdbx_seq_one_letter_code
_entity_poly.pdbx_strand_id
1 'polypeptide(L)'
;MFGHKSDIISSGVMDYTYGISVWDQYNEEIHPVERKVYRDEEWIVEHIFQIFVRANEEVQVDSKVTHFPAPRRENTYIPIHRTKDRDPAFTTDPGCEQLGQIEIYRDTDIPLNEQKTKTTFIFGDTELHVLCENVKTGKAESLTLDLSK
;
A
#
# COMPACT_ATOMS: atom_id res chain seq x y z
N MET A 1 -25.66 33.89 12.09
CA MET A 1 -24.26 34.18 11.74
C MET A 1 -23.60 32.85 11.41
N PHE A 2 -22.98 32.78 10.24
CA PHE A 2 -22.54 31.54 9.61
C PHE A 2 -21.39 30.91 10.40
N GLY A 3 -21.55 29.64 10.79
CA GLY A 3 -20.46 28.85 11.33
C GLY A 3 -19.45 28.63 10.22
N HIS A 4 -18.26 29.21 10.39
CA HIS A 4 -17.10 28.87 9.56
C HIS A 4 -16.86 27.37 9.74
N LYS A 5 -17.26 26.55 8.76
CA LYS A 5 -16.56 25.28 8.51
C LYS A 5 -15.14 25.72 8.19
N SER A 6 -14.28 25.62 9.20
CA SER A 6 -12.86 25.85 8.99
C SER A 6 -12.40 24.64 8.20
N ASP A 7 -12.13 24.84 6.92
CA ASP A 7 -11.32 23.93 6.10
C ASP A 7 -9.91 23.92 6.71
N ILE A 8 -9.77 23.31 7.89
CA ILE A 8 -8.47 23.10 8.52
C ILE A 8 -7.90 21.90 7.77
N ILE A 9 -7.12 22.19 6.74
CA ILE A 9 -6.14 21.24 6.23
C ILE A 9 -5.14 21.06 7.38
N SER A 10 -5.37 20.09 8.27
CA SER A 10 -4.34 19.68 9.22
C SER A 10 -3.24 19.02 8.40
N SER A 11 -2.02 19.57 8.45
CA SER A 11 -0.84 18.86 8.00
C SER A 11 -0.20 18.22 9.22
N GLY A 12 0.10 16.92 9.12
CA GLY A 12 0.83 16.18 10.14
C GLY A 12 2.22 15.84 9.63
N VAL A 13 3.23 15.99 10.49
CA VAL A 13 4.53 15.35 10.26
C VAL A 13 4.39 13.89 10.68
N MET A 14 4.63 12.98 9.75
CA MET A 14 4.35 11.56 9.97
C MET A 14 5.46 10.90 10.78
N ASP A 15 5.11 10.24 11.88
CA ASP A 15 6.10 9.55 12.74
C ASP A 15 6.67 8.26 12.11
N TYR A 16 5.96 7.71 11.13
CA TYR A 16 6.28 6.43 10.49
C TYR A 16 6.21 6.55 8.97
N THR A 17 6.98 5.70 8.30
CA THR A 17 6.82 5.39 6.89
C THR A 17 5.69 4.37 6.74
N TYR A 18 4.72 4.66 5.87
CA TYR A 18 3.58 3.81 5.59
C TYR A 18 3.64 3.28 4.16
N GLY A 19 3.23 2.04 3.99
CA GLY A 19 3.22 1.41 2.68
C GLY A 19 2.51 0.06 2.69
N ILE A 20 2.68 -0.66 1.59
CA ILE A 20 2.12 -2.00 1.40
C ILE A 20 3.22 -2.99 1.07
N SER A 21 2.98 -4.25 1.40
CA SER A 21 3.80 -5.37 0.93
C SER A 21 3.40 -5.72 -0.49
N VAL A 22 4.34 -5.61 -1.43
CA VAL A 22 4.12 -6.03 -2.82
C VAL A 22 5.13 -7.09 -3.23
N TRP A 23 4.88 -7.66 -4.40
CA TRP A 23 5.80 -8.52 -5.12
C TRP A 23 6.01 -7.90 -6.49
N ASP A 24 7.15 -8.20 -7.09
CA ASP A 24 7.47 -7.76 -8.45
C ASP A 24 8.30 -8.84 -9.17
N GLN A 25 8.36 -8.76 -10.49
CA GLN A 25 9.26 -9.57 -11.28
C GLN A 25 10.71 -9.27 -10.87
N TYR A 26 11.53 -10.31 -10.74
CA TYR A 26 12.94 -10.13 -10.38
C TYR A 26 13.67 -9.34 -11.48
N ASN A 27 14.37 -8.27 -11.09
CA ASN A 27 15.20 -7.45 -11.95
C ASN A 27 16.57 -7.31 -11.28
N GLU A 28 17.60 -7.85 -11.90
CA GLU A 28 18.96 -7.87 -11.35
C GLU A 28 19.59 -6.48 -11.15
N GLU A 29 19.10 -5.45 -11.83
CA GLU A 29 19.61 -4.08 -11.69
C GLU A 29 19.16 -3.41 -10.39
N ILE A 30 17.99 -3.80 -9.86
CA ILE A 30 17.35 -3.12 -8.72
C ILE A 30 17.03 -4.06 -7.55
N HIS A 31 17.00 -5.38 -7.78
CA HIS A 31 16.64 -6.36 -6.78
C HIS A 31 17.84 -7.20 -6.33
N PRO A 32 18.06 -7.30 -4.99
CA PRO A 32 19.11 -8.16 -4.44
C PRO A 32 18.86 -9.63 -4.80
N VAL A 33 19.92 -10.33 -5.23
CA VAL A 33 19.84 -11.72 -5.70
C VAL A 33 19.40 -12.69 -4.59
N GLU A 34 19.73 -12.38 -3.35
CA GLU A 34 19.34 -13.16 -2.17
C GLU A 34 17.85 -13.10 -1.85
N ARG A 35 17.11 -12.14 -2.43
CA ARG A 35 15.65 -12.01 -2.30
C ARG A 35 14.87 -12.61 -3.47
N LYS A 36 15.58 -13.19 -4.44
CA LYS A 36 15.00 -13.82 -5.63
C LYS A 36 14.34 -15.15 -5.27
N VAL A 37 13.07 -15.30 -5.62
CA VAL A 37 12.27 -16.52 -5.39
C VAL A 37 11.68 -16.99 -6.72
N TYR A 38 11.61 -18.31 -6.94
CA TYR A 38 10.92 -18.88 -8.10
C TYR A 38 9.50 -19.32 -7.69
N ARG A 39 8.48 -18.72 -8.30
CA ARG A 39 7.06 -19.05 -8.05
C ARG A 39 6.26 -18.86 -9.33
N ASP A 40 5.27 -19.71 -9.56
CA ASP A 40 4.35 -19.64 -10.71
C ASP A 40 5.09 -19.56 -12.07
N GLU A 41 6.18 -20.33 -12.19
CA GLU A 41 7.04 -20.40 -13.37
C GLU A 41 7.88 -19.15 -13.66
N GLU A 42 7.85 -18.15 -12.77
CA GLU A 42 8.54 -16.87 -12.90
C GLU A 42 9.49 -16.60 -11.72
N TRP A 43 10.54 -15.81 -11.97
CA TRP A 43 11.41 -15.29 -10.92
C TRP A 43 10.84 -13.98 -10.41
N ILE A 44 10.55 -13.92 -9.12
CA ILE A 44 9.94 -12.78 -8.45
C ILE A 44 10.74 -12.37 -7.22
N VAL A 45 10.39 -11.21 -6.68
CA VAL A 45 10.80 -10.74 -5.36
C VAL A 45 9.54 -10.48 -4.57
N GLU A 46 9.47 -11.00 -3.36
CA GLU A 46 8.34 -10.81 -2.45
C GLU A 46 8.70 -9.83 -1.34
N HIS A 47 7.67 -9.34 -0.64
CA HIS A 47 7.82 -8.47 0.53
C HIS A 47 8.51 -7.14 0.26
N ILE A 48 8.44 -6.61 -0.97
CA ILE A 48 8.94 -5.27 -1.27
C ILE A 48 8.09 -4.26 -0.50
N PHE A 49 8.75 -3.32 0.18
CA PHE A 49 8.07 -2.22 0.88
C PHE A 49 7.76 -1.11 -0.12
N GLN A 50 6.55 -1.11 -0.68
CA GLN A 50 6.12 -0.02 -1.53
C GLN A 50 5.69 1.16 -0.64
N ILE A 51 6.57 2.16 -0.55
CA ILE A 51 6.35 3.38 0.24
C ILE A 51 5.22 4.21 -0.38
N PHE A 52 4.27 4.62 0.46
CA PHE A 52 3.24 5.61 0.13
C PHE A 52 3.56 6.95 0.78
N VAL A 53 4.03 6.93 2.03
CA VAL A 53 4.39 8.11 2.82
C VAL A 53 5.64 7.79 3.63
N ARG A 54 6.58 8.72 3.71
CA ARG A 54 7.79 8.55 4.55
C ARG A 54 7.64 9.13 5.94
N ALA A 55 8.38 8.56 6.89
CA ALA A 55 8.60 9.19 8.17
C ALA A 55 9.24 10.58 7.99
N ASN A 56 8.79 11.55 8.79
CA ASN A 56 9.12 12.97 8.74
C ASN A 56 8.66 13.69 7.47
N GLU A 57 7.81 13.06 6.65
CA GLU A 57 7.14 13.74 5.54
C GLU A 57 5.95 14.52 6.08
N GLU A 58 5.79 15.77 5.63
CA GLU A 58 4.60 16.55 5.91
C GLU A 58 3.51 16.13 4.92
N VAL A 59 2.47 15.50 5.44
CA VAL A 59 1.38 14.99 4.63
C VAL A 59 0.15 15.84 4.88
N GLN A 60 -0.43 16.37 3.81
CA GLN A 60 -1.76 16.97 3.89
C GLN A 60 -2.79 15.85 4.12
N VAL A 61 -3.73 16.09 5.02
CA VAL A 61 -4.97 15.31 5.10
C VAL A 61 -5.59 15.24 3.71
N ASP A 62 -6.13 14.07 3.35
CA ASP A 62 -6.64 13.72 2.02
C ASP A 62 -5.62 13.57 0.88
N SER A 63 -4.31 13.52 1.17
CA SER A 63 -3.33 13.14 0.15
C SER A 63 -3.55 11.71 -0.34
N LYS A 64 -3.40 11.51 -1.66
CA LYS A 64 -3.63 10.22 -2.33
C LYS A 64 -2.38 9.76 -3.04
N VAL A 65 -1.84 8.63 -2.58
CA VAL A 65 -0.80 7.89 -3.32
C VAL A 65 -1.44 6.64 -3.92
N THR A 66 -1.04 6.29 -5.14
CA THR A 66 -1.63 5.21 -5.92
C THR A 66 -0.56 4.27 -6.44
N HIS A 67 -0.75 2.97 -6.22
CA HIS A 67 0.08 1.92 -6.79
C HIS A 67 -0.79 0.94 -7.58
N PHE A 68 -0.22 0.43 -8.68
CA PHE A 68 -0.81 -0.61 -9.50
C PHE A 68 0.08 -1.84 -9.42
N PRO A 69 -0.22 -2.81 -8.54
CA PRO A 69 0.57 -4.03 -8.46
C PRO A 69 0.42 -4.85 -9.75
N ALA A 70 1.38 -5.72 -10.00
CA ALA A 70 1.31 -6.66 -11.12
C ALA A 70 0.05 -7.56 -10.99
N PRO A 71 -0.58 -7.91 -12.12
CA PRO A 71 -1.82 -8.68 -12.08
C PRO A 71 -1.61 -10.09 -11.51
N ARG A 72 -2.54 -10.56 -10.67
CA ARG A 72 -2.48 -11.89 -10.04
C ARG A 72 -3.45 -12.89 -10.63
N ARG A 73 -3.02 -14.16 -10.65
CA ARG A 73 -3.86 -15.32 -10.98
C ARG A 73 -4.78 -15.74 -9.83
N GLU A 74 -4.56 -15.21 -8.64
CA GLU A 74 -5.30 -15.49 -7.41
C GLU A 74 -5.82 -14.20 -6.77
N ASN A 75 -6.53 -14.32 -5.64
CA ASN A 75 -6.92 -13.17 -4.83
C ASN A 75 -5.67 -12.35 -4.43
N THR A 76 -5.82 -11.05 -4.42
CA THR A 76 -4.74 -10.13 -4.05
C THR A 76 -4.89 -9.76 -2.58
N TYR A 77 -3.98 -10.24 -1.75
CA TYR A 77 -3.81 -9.75 -0.38
C TYR A 77 -2.87 -8.55 -0.40
N ILE A 78 -3.26 -7.48 0.28
CA ILE A 78 -2.52 -6.22 0.35
C ILE A 78 -2.25 -5.94 1.83
N PRO A 79 -1.15 -6.48 2.38
CA PRO A 79 -0.73 -6.18 3.74
C PRO A 79 -0.26 -4.73 3.87
N ILE A 80 -0.85 -3.98 4.80
CA ILE A 80 -0.47 -2.61 5.12
C ILE A 80 0.56 -2.63 6.23
N HIS A 81 1.65 -1.91 6.05
CA HIS A 81 2.78 -1.87 6.96
C HIS A 81 3.16 -0.45 7.37
N ARG A 82 3.76 -0.34 8.55
CA ARG A 82 4.49 0.86 8.99
C ARG A 82 5.88 0.51 9.51
N THR A 83 6.79 1.49 9.50
CA THR A 83 8.12 1.38 10.12
C THR A 83 8.66 2.77 10.48
N LYS A 84 9.58 2.83 11.45
CA LYS A 84 10.32 4.06 11.76
C LYS A 84 11.46 4.34 10.78
N ASP A 85 11.86 3.33 10.00
CA ASP A 85 12.80 3.54 8.92
C ASP A 85 12.17 4.45 7.87
N ARG A 86 12.91 5.46 7.42
CA ARG A 86 12.44 6.41 6.42
C ARG A 86 12.37 5.78 5.03
N ASP A 87 13.28 4.86 4.71
CA ASP A 87 13.44 4.28 3.38
C ASP A 87 13.60 2.75 3.46
N PRO A 88 12.59 2.02 3.99
CA PRO A 88 12.61 0.56 4.04
C PRO A 88 12.62 -0.04 2.63
N ALA A 89 13.36 -1.14 2.46
CA ALA A 89 13.37 -1.89 1.20
C ALA A 89 12.33 -3.02 1.23
N PHE A 90 12.22 -3.73 2.35
CA PHE A 90 11.32 -4.88 2.49
C PHE A 90 10.47 -4.82 3.77
N THR A 91 9.25 -5.34 3.69
CA THR A 91 8.33 -5.45 4.83
C THR A 91 8.78 -6.46 5.88
N THR A 92 9.77 -7.31 5.55
CA THR A 92 10.42 -8.23 6.49
C THR A 92 11.62 -7.61 7.21
N ASP A 93 12.00 -6.37 6.87
CA ASP A 93 13.14 -5.72 7.50
C ASP A 93 12.85 -5.40 8.97
N PRO A 94 13.86 -5.42 9.86
CA PRO A 94 13.66 -5.16 11.28
C PRO A 94 12.94 -3.83 11.55
N GLY A 95 11.90 -3.87 12.38
CA GLY A 95 11.11 -2.69 12.73
C GLY A 95 9.91 -2.42 11.81
N CYS A 96 9.71 -3.22 10.75
CA CYS A 96 8.46 -3.23 10.00
C CYS A 96 7.36 -3.95 10.78
N GLU A 97 6.19 -3.31 10.87
CA GLU A 97 4.99 -3.83 11.54
C GLU A 97 3.84 -3.89 10.53
N GLN A 98 3.14 -5.03 10.47
CA GLN A 98 1.90 -5.15 9.72
C GLN A 98 0.73 -4.60 10.56
N LEU A 99 0.03 -3.60 10.02
CA LEU A 99 -1.13 -2.97 10.66
C LEU A 99 -2.45 -3.67 10.32
N GLY A 100 -2.53 -4.25 9.12
CA GLY A 100 -3.73 -4.91 8.63
C GLY A 100 -3.55 -5.42 7.20
N GLN A 101 -4.63 -5.91 6.60
CA GLN A 101 -4.62 -6.40 5.22
C GLN A 101 -5.98 -6.18 4.55
N ILE A 102 -5.96 -5.87 3.26
CA ILE A 102 -7.15 -5.91 2.39
C ILE A 102 -7.05 -7.13 1.49
N GLU A 103 -8.15 -7.86 1.34
CA GLU A 103 -8.27 -8.91 0.32
C GLU A 103 -9.15 -8.40 -0.81
N ILE A 104 -8.62 -8.43 -2.04
CA ILE A 104 -9.41 -8.24 -3.26
C ILE A 104 -9.53 -9.56 -3.98
N TYR A 105 -10.77 -9.99 -4.19
CA TYR A 105 -11.08 -11.16 -4.98
C TYR A 105 -10.73 -10.93 -6.45
N ARG A 106 -10.08 -11.93 -7.04
CA ARG A 106 -9.84 -11.95 -8.48
C ARG A 106 -11.17 -11.95 -9.22
N ASP A 107 -11.31 -11.10 -10.24
CA ASP A 107 -12.50 -11.08 -11.07
C ASP A 107 -12.35 -12.01 -12.29
N THR A 108 -12.90 -13.23 -12.24
CA THR A 108 -12.71 -14.22 -13.31
C THR A 108 -13.29 -13.80 -14.67
N ASP A 109 -14.12 -12.76 -14.72
CA ASP A 109 -14.75 -12.27 -15.94
C ASP A 109 -13.84 -11.35 -16.75
N ILE A 110 -12.65 -10.96 -16.22
CA ILE A 110 -11.68 -10.13 -16.94
C ILE A 110 -10.34 -10.84 -17.18
N PRO A 111 -9.67 -10.57 -18.31
CA PRO A 111 -8.33 -11.08 -18.61
C PRO A 111 -7.31 -10.73 -17.51
N LEU A 112 -6.31 -11.60 -17.32
CA LEU A 112 -5.28 -11.41 -16.29
C LEU A 112 -4.57 -10.06 -16.42
N ASN A 113 -4.18 -9.65 -17.62
CA ASN A 113 -3.51 -8.37 -17.87
C ASN A 113 -4.39 -7.13 -17.58
N GLU A 114 -5.70 -7.30 -17.39
CA GLU A 114 -6.65 -6.25 -17.02
C GLU A 114 -6.96 -6.25 -15.50
N GLN A 115 -6.48 -7.22 -14.72
CA GLN A 115 -6.63 -7.32 -13.26
C GLN A 115 -5.73 -6.33 -12.50
N LYS A 116 -5.82 -5.05 -12.86
CA LYS A 116 -5.07 -3.99 -12.18
C LYS A 116 -5.85 -3.52 -10.98
N THR A 117 -5.22 -3.52 -9.81
CA THR A 117 -5.79 -2.88 -8.63
C THR A 117 -5.16 -1.51 -8.41
N LYS A 118 -5.87 -0.65 -7.68
CA LYS A 118 -5.44 0.67 -7.28
C LYS A 118 -5.63 0.78 -5.78
N THR A 119 -4.53 0.89 -5.04
CA THR A 119 -4.57 1.15 -3.59
C THR A 119 -4.43 2.65 -3.32
N THR A 120 -5.22 3.18 -2.40
CA THR A 120 -5.26 4.59 -1.98
C THR A 120 -5.20 4.66 -0.47
N PHE A 121 -4.28 5.44 0.08
CA PHE A 121 -4.20 5.76 1.51
C PHE A 121 -4.82 7.13 1.73
N ILE A 122 -5.62 7.28 2.78
CA ILE A 122 -6.26 8.54 3.19
C ILE A 122 -6.01 8.68 4.69
N PHE A 123 -5.21 9.67 5.05
CA PHE A 123 -4.82 9.93 6.43
C PHE A 123 -5.78 10.92 7.08
N GLY A 124 -6.36 10.53 8.22
CA GLY A 124 -7.02 11.42 9.17
C GLY A 124 -6.12 11.69 10.38
N ASP A 125 -6.65 12.34 11.42
CA ASP A 125 -5.87 12.73 12.61
C ASP A 125 -5.31 11.51 13.38
N THR A 126 -6.11 10.46 13.57
CA THR A 126 -5.72 9.23 14.28
C THR A 126 -6.05 7.96 13.51
N GLU A 127 -6.47 8.09 12.25
CA GLU A 127 -6.95 6.96 11.45
C GLU A 127 -6.28 6.95 10.07
N LEU A 128 -6.03 5.76 9.55
CA LEU A 128 -5.65 5.53 8.16
C LEU A 128 -6.75 4.74 7.47
N HIS A 129 -7.43 5.36 6.52
CA HIS A 129 -8.34 4.66 5.62
C HIS A 129 -7.59 4.21 4.38
N VAL A 130 -7.73 2.94 4.05
CA VAL A 130 -7.13 2.33 2.86
C VAL A 130 -8.25 1.82 1.97
N LEU A 131 -8.26 2.26 0.73
CA LEU A 131 -9.17 1.79 -0.31
C LEU A 131 -8.36 1.03 -1.35
N CYS A 132 -8.83 -0.14 -1.74
CA CYS A 132 -8.31 -0.84 -2.90
C CYS A 132 -9.42 -1.12 -3.89
N GLU A 133 -9.18 -0.85 -5.17
CA GLU A 133 -10.18 -0.94 -6.24
C GLU A 133 -9.61 -1.71 -7.43
N ASN A 134 -10.37 -2.66 -8.00
CA ASN A 134 -10.10 -3.19 -9.33
C ASN A 134 -10.45 -2.12 -10.37
N VAL A 135 -9.44 -1.63 -11.09
CA VAL A 135 -9.56 -0.48 -11.99
C VAL A 135 -10.51 -0.75 -13.16
N LYS A 136 -10.64 -2.01 -13.58
CA LYS A 136 -11.50 -2.37 -14.71
C LYS A 136 -12.97 -2.47 -14.30
N THR A 137 -13.25 -3.06 -13.15
CA THR A 137 -14.63 -3.39 -12.74
C THR A 137 -15.20 -2.43 -11.71
N GLY A 138 -14.36 -1.60 -11.08
CA GLY A 138 -14.73 -0.69 -10.00
C GLY A 138 -15.07 -1.40 -8.69
N LYS A 139 -14.94 -2.74 -8.62
CA LYS A 139 -15.09 -3.48 -7.37
C LYS A 139 -14.01 -3.04 -6.40
N ALA A 140 -14.40 -2.62 -5.20
CA ALA A 140 -13.48 -2.07 -4.23
C ALA A 140 -13.75 -2.62 -2.83
N GLU A 141 -12.68 -2.71 -2.06
CA GLU A 141 -12.66 -3.10 -0.65
C GLU A 141 -11.90 -2.05 0.14
N SER A 142 -12.26 -1.83 1.40
CA SER A 142 -11.61 -0.84 2.25
C SER A 142 -11.38 -1.33 3.66
N LEU A 143 -10.42 -0.70 4.32
CA LEU A 143 -10.04 -0.95 5.70
C LEU A 143 -9.75 0.39 6.39
N THR A 144 -10.19 0.53 7.64
CA THR A 144 -9.79 1.63 8.52
C THR A 144 -8.90 1.09 9.62
N LEU A 145 -7.75 1.72 9.81
CA LEU A 145 -6.75 1.38 10.82
C LEU A 145 -6.64 2.53 11.84
N ASP A 146 -6.64 2.18 13.12
CA ASP A 146 -6.38 3.13 14.22
C ASP A 146 -4.87 3.29 14.40
N LEU A 147 -4.38 4.53 14.30
CA LEU A 147 -2.97 4.89 14.41
C LEU A 147 -2.57 5.36 15.82
N SER A 148 -3.49 5.41 16.78
CA SER A 148 -3.24 5.93 18.14
C SER A 148 -2.37 5.03 19.03
N LYS A 149 -1.89 3.89 18.52
CA LYS A 149 -1.12 2.87 19.25
C LYS A 149 0.32 2.75 18.79
#